data_AF-X1R623-F1
#
_entry.id   AF-X1R623-F1
#
_cell.length_a   1.000
_cell.length_b   1.000
_cell.length_c   1.000
_cell.angle_alpha   90.00
_cell.angle_beta   90.00
_cell.angle_gamma   90.00
#
_symmetry.space_group_name_H-M   'P 1'
#
loop_
_entity.id
_entity.type
_entity.pdbx_description
1 polymer ?
#
loop_
_entity_poly.entity_id
_entity_poly.type
_entity_poly.pdbx_seq_one_letter_code
_entity_poly.pdbx_strand_id
1 'polypeptide(L)' 'MDVVTAEHAKIAEEAGACAVMALERVPADIRAAGGVARMADPTIIEAIMK' A
#
# COMPACT_ATOMS: atom_id res chain seq x y z
N MET A 1 -2.41 3.58 7.40
CA MET A 1 -1.14 2.81 7.38
C MET A 1 -0.82 2.46 5.93
N ASP A 2 0.43 2.61 5.49
CA ASP A 2 0.83 2.34 4.10
C ASP A 2 1.02 0.83 3.90
N VAL A 3 0.33 0.26 2.91
CA VAL A 3 0.35 -1.18 2.62
C VAL A 3 0.54 -1.43 1.12
N VAL A 4 1.23 -2.52 0.79
CA VAL A 4 1.56 -2.89 -0.61
C VAL A 4 1.00 -4.26 -1.02
N THR A 5 0.41 -5.00 -0.07
CA THR A 5 -0.24 -6.30 -0.30
C THR A 5 -1.51 -6.41 0.54
N ALA A 6 -2.42 -7.29 0.13
CA ALA A 6 -3.63 -7.60 0.91
C ALA A 6 -3.30 -8.20 2.30
N GLU A 7 -2.20 -8.93 2.42
CA GLU A 7 -1.73 -9.46 3.70
C GLU A 7 -1.32 -8.34 4.67
N HIS A 8 -0.55 -7.35 4.19
CA HIS A 8 -0.21 -6.18 5.01
C HIS A 8 -1.46 -5.41 5.46
N ALA A 9 -2.50 -5.34 4.61
CA ALA A 9 -3.76 -4.71 4.96
C ALA A 9 -4.48 -5.43 6.12
N LYS A 10 -4.52 -6.76 6.09
CA LYS A 10 -5.08 -7.57 7.20
C LYS A 10 -4.30 -7.37 8.49
N ILE A 11 -2.97 -7.38 8.42
CA ILE A 11 -2.11 -7.13 9.59
C ILE A 11 -2.36 -5.72 10.15
N ALA A 12 -2.53 -4.72 9.29
CA ALA A 12 -2.82 -3.35 9.70
C ALA A 12 -4.19 -3.22 10.38
N GLU A 13 -5.22 -3.90 9.86
CA GLU A 13 -6.55 -3.95 10.47
C GLU A 13 -6.52 -4.65 11.84
N GLU A 14 -5.85 -5.81 11.94
CA GLU A 14 -5.67 -6.54 13.20
C GLU A 14 -4.90 -5.72 14.25
N ALA A 15 -3.94 -4.90 13.80
CA ALA A 15 -3.21 -3.96 14.65
C ALA A 15 -4.06 -2.73 15.07
N GLY A 16 -5.30 -2.61 14.60
CA GLY A 16 -6.23 -1.54 14.95
C GLY A 16 -6.10 -0.27 14.10
N ALA A 17 -5.55 -0.37 12.89
CA ALA A 17 -5.50 0.78 11.99
C ALA A 17 -6.92 1.15 11.52
N CYS A 18 -7.32 2.40 11.72
CA CYS A 18 -8.63 2.91 11.27
C CYS A 18 -8.77 2.96 9.74
N ALA A 19 -7.65 3.12 9.03
CA ALA A 19 -7.61 3.12 7.56
C ALA A 19 -6.23 2.70 7.03
N VAL A 20 -6.22 2.19 5.79
CA VAL A 20 -5.02 1.82 5.04
C VAL A 20 -4.89 2.63 3.74
N MET A 21 -3.66 2.82 3.27
CA MET A 21 -3.32 3.46 2.01
C MET A 21 -2.62 2.44 1.12
N ALA A 22 -3.24 2.11 -0.01
CA ALA A 22 -2.74 1.11 -0.97
C ALA A 22 -1.73 1.74 -1.93
N LEU A 23 -0.51 1.21 -1.98
CA LEU A 23 0.57 1.70 -2.84
C LEU A 23 1.31 0.53 -3.50
N GLU A 24 2.01 0.75 -4.62
CA GLU A 24 2.91 -0.26 -5.19
C GLU A 24 4.20 -0.44 -4.38
N ARG A 25 4.66 0.63 -3.73
CA ARG A 25 5.91 0.69 -2.97
C ARG A 25 5.74 1.66 -1.80
N VAL A 26 6.38 1.37 -0.68
CA VAL A 26 6.38 2.28 0.47
C VAL A 26 7.22 3.54 0.17
N PRO A 27 6.93 4.70 0.81
CA PRO A 27 7.64 5.95 0.52
C PRO A 27 9.17 5.88 0.67
N ALA A 28 9.68 5.04 1.58
CA ALA A 28 11.11 4.81 1.74
C ALA A 28 11.72 4.18 0.47
N ASP A 29 11.06 3.17 -0.10
CA ASP A 29 11.50 2.50 -1.32
C ASP A 29 11.37 3.42 -2.55
N ILE A 30 10.31 4.23 -2.61
CA ILE A 30 10.15 5.24 -3.66
C ILE A 30 11.33 6.23 -3.65
N ARG A 31 11.73 6.70 -2.46
CA ARG A 31 12.87 7.60 -2.30
C ARG A 31 14.19 6.93 -2.68
N ALA A 32 14.39 5.68 -2.27
CA ALA A 32 15.61 4.93 -2.55
C ALA A 32 15.77 4.58 -4.05
N ALA A 33 14.68 4.20 -4.71
CA ALA A 33 14.68 3.85 -6.14
C ALA A 33 14.76 5.09 -7.05
N GLY A 34 14.22 6.23 -6.60
CA GLY A 34 14.12 7.44 -7.42
C GLY A 34 13.15 7.29 -8.61
N GLY A 35 13.31 8.16 -9.62
CA GLY A 35 12.46 8.16 -10.82
C GLY A 35 11.10 8.82 -10.63
N VAL A 36 10.12 8.44 -11.46
CA VAL A 36 8.76 9.03 -11.44
C VAL A 36 7.77 8.04 -10.84
N ALA A 37 7.28 8.33 -9.65
CA ALA A 37 6.20 7.60 -9.02
C ALA A 37 4.83 8.10 -9.55
N ARG A 38 3.94 7.15 -9.89
CA ARG A 38 2.58 7.43 -10.37
C ARG A 38 1.55 6.80 -9.41
N MET A 39 0.28 6.92 -9.77
CA MET A 39 -0.80 6.18 -9.13
C MET A 39 -0.53 4.67 -9.22
N ALA A 40 -0.82 3.95 -8.15
CA ALA A 40 -0.78 2.48 -8.14
C ALA A 40 -1.80 1.92 -9.15
N ASP A 41 -1.49 0.77 -9.74
CA ASP A 41 -2.45 0.05 -10.59
C ASP A 41 -3.78 -0.19 -9.84
N PRO A 42 -4.94 0.13 -10.44
CA PRO A 42 -6.25 -0.11 -9.82
C PRO A 42 -6.46 -1.54 -9.33
N THR A 43 -5.85 -2.54 -9.98
CA THR A 43 -5.94 -3.95 -9.56
C THR A 43 -5.36 -4.20 -8.18
N ILE A 44 -4.30 -3.47 -7.80
CA ILE A 44 -3.68 -3.55 -6.47
C ILE A 44 -4.63 -2.95 -5.43
N ILE A 45 -5.25 -1.82 -5.76
CA ILE A 45 -6.21 -1.15 -4.89
C ILE A 45 -7.43 -2.06 -4.67
N GLU A 46 -7.98 -2.63 -5.74
CA GLU A 46 -9.11 -3.58 -5.66
C GLU A 46 -8.76 -4.84 -4.86
N ALA A 47 -7.53 -5.34 -4.94
CA ALA A 47 -7.07 -6.49 -4.18
C ALA A 47 -6.94 -6.20 -2.68
N ILE A 48 -6.72 -4.94 -2.29
CA ILE A 48 -6.66 -4.51 -0.87
C ILE A 48 -8.05 -4.13 -0.34
N MET A 49 -8.96 -3.69 -1.21
CA MET A 49 -10.34 -3.34 -0.83
C MET A 49 -11.25 -4.54 -0.56
N LYS A 50 -10.90 -5.73 -1.07
CA LYS A 50 -11.70 -6.97 -0.97
C LYS A 50 -11.18 -7.87 0.15
#